data_AF-A0A5J4K4Z7-F1
#
_entry.id   AF-A0A5J4K4Z7-F1
#
_cell.length_a   1.000
_cell.length_b   1.000
_cell.length_c   1.000
_cell.angle_alpha   90.00
_cell.angle_beta   90.00
_cell.angle_gamma   90.00
#
_symmetry.space_group_name_H-M   'P 1'
#
loop_
_entity.id
_entity.type
_entity.pdbx_description
1 polymer ?
#
loop_
_entity_poly.entity_id
_entity_poly.type
_entity_poly.pdbx_seq_one_letter_code
_entity_poly.pdbx_strand_id
1 'polypeptide(L)'
;MTPGLVMVGRPERLYQATLEVLSDIQADKLTAEDVLAEVTRQLLLLREEQLLRTEGISNQLRTSEGVTLSAETIVTLIEQHLKCPNSSRLPVLVVAAAYKAAEEHLKEHVLPLTPHNAADRRTGALGDLQICLLGDSRITTVYEMKTRRVTPSDLEIALQKVASLGHRIDKYIFITTEEITPQVHQYAISLYKRTGGIEFAILDCISFIRHFLHLFHHLRNNFLDIYQQLLLEEPESSVRQELKEAFLALRLAAVSSNGIGGDEGN
;
A
#
# COMPACT_ATOMS: atom_id res chain seq x y z
N MET A 1 -11.10 41.17 11.53
CA MET A 1 -11.40 40.96 10.09
C MET A 1 -12.92 40.92 9.87
N THR A 2 -13.37 40.97 8.62
CA THR A 2 -14.73 41.26 8.14
C THR A 2 -15.84 40.52 8.92
N PRO A 3 -16.82 41.22 9.51
CA PRO A 3 -17.99 40.58 10.10
C PRO A 3 -18.76 39.84 8.99
N GLY A 4 -18.87 38.52 9.06
CA GLY A 4 -19.66 37.71 8.11
C GLY A 4 -18.90 36.67 7.27
N LEU A 5 -17.67 36.29 7.64
CA LEU A 5 -16.97 35.20 6.96
C LEU A 5 -17.58 33.83 7.34
N VAL A 6 -18.45 33.28 6.48
CA VAL A 6 -18.95 31.91 6.61
C VAL A 6 -17.92 30.98 5.97
N MET A 7 -17.10 30.31 6.79
CA MET A 7 -16.24 29.24 6.32
C MET A 7 -17.11 28.02 6.00
N VAL A 8 -17.30 27.73 4.71
CA VAL A 8 -18.09 26.57 4.26
C VAL A 8 -17.16 25.38 4.07
N GLY A 9 -17.39 24.33 4.84
CA GLY A 9 -16.74 23.04 4.65
C GLY A 9 -17.45 21.93 5.43
N ARG A 10 -17.12 20.67 5.13
CA ARG A 10 -17.72 19.50 5.79
C ARG A 10 -16.65 18.81 6.65
N PRO A 11 -16.93 18.51 7.94
CA PRO A 11 -18.16 18.78 8.68
C PRO A 11 -18.29 20.26 9.13
N GLU A 12 -19.46 20.87 8.97
CA GLU A 12 -19.71 22.29 9.25
C GLU A 12 -19.36 22.69 10.70
N ARG A 13 -19.66 21.81 11.66
CA ARG A 13 -19.35 22.02 13.09
C ARG A 13 -17.86 22.23 13.34
N LEU A 14 -16.98 21.60 12.57
CA LEU A 14 -15.53 21.75 12.73
C LEU A 14 -15.10 23.18 12.37
N TYR A 15 -15.65 23.71 11.28
CA TYR A 15 -15.36 25.07 10.83
C TYR A 15 -15.91 26.11 11.79
N GLN A 16 -17.12 25.89 12.33
CA GLN A 16 -17.70 26.74 13.37
C GLN A 16 -16.83 26.76 14.63
N ALA A 17 -16.47 25.59 15.17
CA ALA A 17 -15.60 25.50 16.34
C ALA A 17 -14.22 26.14 16.11
N THR A 18 -13.65 25.99 14.91
CA THR A 18 -12.37 26.63 14.55
C THR A 18 -12.50 28.16 14.55
N LEU A 19 -13.59 28.70 13.99
CA LEU A 19 -13.85 30.14 13.99
C LEU A 19 -14.09 30.69 15.39
N GLU A 20 -14.75 29.94 16.27
CA GLU A 20 -14.94 30.33 17.68
C GLU A 20 -13.60 30.47 18.39
N VAL A 21 -12.71 29.47 18.28
CA VAL A 21 -11.37 29.51 18.87
C VAL A 21 -10.56 30.70 18.33
N LEU A 22 -10.58 30.94 17.01
CA LEU A 22 -9.89 32.08 16.40
C LEU A 22 -10.47 33.43 16.87
N SER A 23 -11.79 33.50 17.06
CA SER A 23 -12.47 34.70 17.55
C SER A 23 -12.13 34.99 19.01
N ASP A 24 -12.04 33.95 19.84
CA ASP A 24 -11.65 34.07 21.25
C ASP A 24 -10.18 34.47 21.43
N ILE A 25 -9.28 34.03 20.53
CA ILE A 25 -7.91 34.56 20.44
C ILE A 25 -7.93 36.05 20.06
N GLN A 26 -8.71 36.43 19.05
CA GLN A 26 -8.78 37.83 18.62
C GLN A 26 -9.37 38.75 19.70
N ALA A 27 -10.29 38.22 20.51
CA ALA A 27 -10.90 38.93 21.63
C ALA A 27 -10.07 38.89 22.93
N ASP A 28 -8.83 38.38 22.87
CA ASP A 28 -7.90 38.27 24.00
C ASP A 28 -8.44 37.44 25.18
N LYS A 29 -9.38 36.51 24.89
CA LYS A 29 -9.92 35.56 25.89
C LYS A 29 -9.04 34.31 26.03
N LEU A 30 -8.29 33.99 24.98
CA LEU A 30 -7.34 32.88 24.91
C LEU A 30 -6.05 33.39 24.27
N THR A 31 -4.91 32.88 24.71
CA THR A 31 -3.65 33.16 24.00
C THR A 31 -3.48 32.15 22.86
N ALA A 32 -2.86 32.59 21.76
CA ALA A 32 -2.52 31.69 20.65
C ALA A 32 -1.54 30.59 21.09
N GLU A 33 -0.69 30.89 22.07
CA GLU A 33 0.26 29.93 22.66
C GLU A 33 -0.45 28.81 23.41
N ASP A 34 -1.44 29.13 24.25
CA ASP A 34 -2.23 28.14 24.99
C ASP A 34 -3.01 27.22 24.04
N VAL A 35 -3.62 27.81 23.01
CA VAL A 35 -4.37 27.03 22.00
C VAL A 35 -3.42 26.11 21.23
N LEU A 36 -2.24 26.58 20.82
CA LEU A 36 -1.26 25.74 20.13
C LEU A 36 -0.73 24.62 21.03
N ALA A 37 -0.47 24.93 22.30
CA ALA A 37 -0.03 23.95 23.30
C ALA A 37 -1.10 22.87 23.51
N GLU A 38 -2.36 23.25 23.62
CA GLU A 38 -3.47 22.31 23.78
C GLU A 38 -3.70 21.45 22.54
N VAL A 39 -3.66 22.04 21.34
CA VAL A 39 -3.75 21.26 20.08
C VAL A 39 -2.60 20.26 20.00
N THR A 40 -1.38 20.68 20.32
CA THR A 40 -0.20 19.79 20.33
C THR A 40 -0.37 18.66 21.35
N ARG A 41 -0.86 18.97 22.56
CA ARG A 41 -1.13 17.98 23.61
C ARG A 41 -2.17 16.96 23.16
N GLN A 42 -3.27 17.40 22.53
CA GLN A 42 -4.31 16.50 22.01
C GLN A 42 -3.77 15.59 20.90
N LEU A 43 -2.95 16.12 19.99
CA LEU A 43 -2.30 15.32 18.94
C LEU A 43 -1.34 14.27 19.52
N LEU A 44 -0.60 14.61 20.58
CA LEU A 44 0.27 13.65 21.26
C LEU A 44 -0.53 12.52 21.93
N LEU A 45 -1.64 12.85 22.62
CA LEU A 45 -2.50 11.84 23.23
C LEU A 45 -3.15 10.91 22.19
N LEU A 46 -3.66 11.47 21.09
CA LEU A 46 -4.22 10.67 19.99
C LEU A 46 -3.17 9.72 19.40
N ARG A 47 -1.94 10.19 19.23
CA ARG A 47 -0.83 9.37 18.77
C ARG A 47 -0.50 8.24 19.75
N GLU A 48 -0.44 8.53 21.05
CA GLU A 48 -0.19 7.51 22.08
C GLU A 48 -1.28 6.44 22.08
N GLU A 49 -2.55 6.83 22.00
CA GLU A 49 -3.67 5.89 21.94
C GLU A 49 -3.59 4.95 20.72
N GLN A 50 -3.24 5.50 19.56
CA GLN A 50 -3.06 4.74 18.32
C GLN A 50 -1.88 3.74 18.40
N LEU A 51 -0.75 4.17 18.98
CA LEU A 51 0.40 3.30 19.22
C LEU A 51 0.03 2.13 20.15
N LEU A 52 -0.64 2.43 21.27
CA LEU A 52 -1.08 1.42 22.23
C LEU A 52 -2.05 0.40 21.60
N ARG A 53 -3.00 0.84 20.77
CA ARG A 53 -3.89 -0.06 20.03
C ARG A 53 -3.13 -0.99 19.09
N THR A 54 -2.21 -0.44 18.30
CA THR A 54 -1.42 -1.20 17.33
C THR A 54 -0.52 -2.22 18.01
N GLU A 55 0.15 -1.82 19.10
CA GLU A 55 0.99 -2.70 19.91
C GLU A 55 0.16 -3.80 20.58
N GLY A 56 -1.02 -3.47 21.11
CA GLY A 56 -1.93 -4.43 21.72
C GLY A 56 -2.32 -5.56 20.76
N ILE A 57 -2.73 -5.22 19.53
CA ILE A 57 -3.09 -6.24 18.52
C ILE A 57 -1.83 -7.01 18.06
N SER A 58 -0.71 -6.33 17.87
CA SER A 58 0.55 -6.95 17.47
C SER A 58 1.05 -7.96 18.50
N ASN A 59 0.89 -7.67 19.79
CA ASN A 59 1.25 -8.58 20.88
C ASN A 59 0.35 -9.83 20.88
N GLN A 60 -0.94 -9.70 20.60
CA GLN A 60 -1.85 -10.86 20.48
C GLN A 60 -1.47 -11.75 19.29
N LEU A 61 -1.07 -11.14 18.17
CA LEU A 61 -0.55 -11.88 17.01
C LEU A 61 0.75 -12.61 17.34
N ARG A 62 1.66 -12.01 18.11
CA ARG A 62 2.88 -12.66 18.61
C ARG A 62 2.58 -13.86 19.51
N THR A 63 1.59 -13.74 20.39
CA THR A 63 1.17 -14.90 21.22
C THR A 63 0.53 -16.03 20.41
N SER A 64 0.18 -15.78 19.15
CA SER A 64 -0.37 -16.76 18.22
C SER A 64 0.66 -17.22 17.18
N GLU A 65 1.95 -16.96 17.44
CA GLU A 65 3.07 -17.44 16.62
C GLU A 65 3.02 -18.97 16.47
N GLY A 66 3.06 -19.43 15.22
CA GLY A 66 2.97 -20.86 14.87
C GLY A 66 1.70 -21.26 14.12
N VAL A 67 0.64 -20.45 14.13
CA VAL A 67 -0.56 -20.71 13.33
C VAL A 67 -0.27 -20.43 11.85
N THR A 68 -0.22 -21.48 11.03
CA THR A 68 -0.09 -21.37 9.57
C THR A 68 -1.44 -21.14 8.92
N LEU A 69 -1.58 -20.03 8.19
CA LEU A 69 -2.79 -19.75 7.42
C LEU A 69 -2.72 -20.43 6.03
N SER A 70 -3.89 -20.88 5.55
CA SER A 70 -4.00 -21.39 4.18
C SER A 70 -3.80 -20.26 3.15
N ALA A 71 -3.44 -20.60 1.91
CA ALA A 71 -3.33 -19.62 0.83
C ALA A 71 -4.63 -18.83 0.64
N GLU A 72 -5.77 -19.50 0.60
CA GLU A 72 -7.06 -18.84 0.36
C GLU A 72 -7.50 -17.97 1.53
N THR A 73 -7.14 -18.33 2.77
CA THR A 73 -7.34 -17.47 3.94
C THR A 73 -6.54 -16.17 3.80
N ILE A 74 -5.26 -16.26 3.40
CA ILE A 74 -4.42 -15.07 3.17
C ILE A 74 -4.94 -14.24 2.01
N VAL A 75 -5.35 -14.87 0.90
CA VAL A 75 -5.95 -14.17 -0.25
C VAL A 75 -7.19 -13.40 0.17
N THR A 76 -8.09 -14.02 0.94
CA THR A 76 -9.32 -13.38 1.43
C THR A 76 -9.01 -12.18 2.33
N LEU A 77 -8.05 -12.34 3.24
CA LEU A 77 -7.58 -11.27 4.13
C LEU A 77 -7.04 -10.08 3.33
N ILE A 78 -6.13 -10.33 2.38
CA ILE A 78 -5.53 -9.28 1.54
C ILE A 78 -6.60 -8.63 0.67
N GLU A 79 -7.53 -9.39 0.09
CA GLU A 79 -8.63 -8.84 -0.71
C GLU A 79 -9.52 -7.91 0.12
N GLN A 80 -9.87 -8.29 1.35
CA GLN A 80 -10.65 -7.44 2.26
C GLN A 80 -9.91 -6.14 2.60
N HIS A 81 -8.60 -6.24 2.86
CA HIS A 81 -7.77 -5.08 3.15
C HIS A 81 -7.65 -4.13 1.94
N LEU A 82 -7.52 -4.66 0.72
CA LEU A 82 -7.48 -3.87 -0.51
C LEU A 82 -8.80 -3.12 -0.79
N LYS A 83 -9.93 -3.61 -0.30
CA LYS A 83 -11.25 -2.95 -0.43
C LYS A 83 -11.46 -1.80 0.56
N CYS A 84 -10.59 -1.62 1.55
CA CYS A 84 -10.69 -0.50 2.47
C CYS A 84 -10.47 0.86 1.75
N PRO A 85 -11.10 1.95 2.21
CA PRO A 85 -10.88 3.28 1.63
C PRO A 85 -9.41 3.73 1.73
N ASN A 86 -8.95 4.49 0.73
CA ASN A 86 -7.56 5.00 0.65
C ASN A 86 -6.49 3.90 0.58
N SER A 87 -6.80 2.77 -0.06
CA SER A 87 -5.94 1.59 -0.19
C SER A 87 -4.97 1.63 -1.39
N SER A 88 -4.79 2.76 -2.08
CA SER A 88 -4.03 2.82 -3.33
C SER A 88 -2.57 2.40 -3.21
N ARG A 89 -1.98 2.53 -2.02
CA ARG A 89 -0.61 2.08 -1.72
C ARG A 89 -0.52 0.57 -1.49
N LEU A 90 -1.61 -0.09 -1.12
CA LEU A 90 -1.58 -1.48 -0.69
C LEU A 90 -1.17 -2.47 -1.79
N PRO A 91 -1.58 -2.35 -3.07
CA PRO A 91 -1.08 -3.22 -4.13
C PRO A 91 0.45 -3.17 -4.30
N VAL A 92 1.05 -1.99 -4.09
CA VAL A 92 2.52 -1.82 -4.06
C VAL A 92 3.12 -2.71 -2.98
N LEU A 93 2.58 -2.65 -1.77
CA LEU A 93 3.08 -3.44 -0.64
C LEU A 93 2.87 -4.94 -0.84
N VAL A 94 1.77 -5.36 -1.47
CA VAL A 94 1.52 -6.77 -1.79
C VAL A 94 2.60 -7.32 -2.73
N VAL A 95 2.89 -6.61 -3.83
CA VAL A 95 3.90 -7.07 -4.78
C VAL A 95 5.31 -7.00 -4.17
N ALA A 96 5.63 -5.92 -3.45
CA ALA A 96 6.90 -5.79 -2.74
C ALA A 96 7.13 -6.91 -1.72
N ALA A 97 6.09 -7.27 -0.94
CA ALA A 97 6.17 -8.35 0.02
C ALA A 97 6.38 -9.71 -0.65
N ALA A 98 5.73 -9.98 -1.78
CA ALA A 98 5.94 -11.22 -2.54
C ALA A 98 7.40 -11.34 -3.03
N TYR A 99 7.96 -10.25 -3.57
CA TYR A 99 9.35 -10.21 -4.01
C TYR A 99 10.34 -10.39 -2.87
N LYS A 100 10.17 -9.63 -1.77
CA LYS A 100 11.02 -9.78 -0.57
C LYS A 100 10.95 -11.18 0.02
N ALA A 101 9.76 -11.78 0.07
CA ALA A 101 9.60 -13.13 0.62
C ALA A 101 10.34 -14.19 -0.20
N ALA A 102 10.38 -14.03 -1.53
CA ALA A 102 10.98 -14.99 -2.46
C ALA A 102 12.35 -14.55 -3.01
N GLU A 103 12.96 -13.48 -2.51
CA GLU A 103 14.18 -12.85 -3.03
C GLU A 103 15.31 -13.86 -3.25
N GLU A 104 15.56 -14.71 -2.25
CA GLU A 104 16.61 -15.75 -2.32
C GLU A 104 16.35 -16.80 -3.40
N HIS A 105 15.08 -17.08 -3.72
CA HIS A 105 14.66 -18.07 -4.70
C HIS A 105 14.62 -17.49 -6.11
N LEU A 106 14.17 -16.23 -6.24
CA LEU A 106 14.08 -15.52 -7.51
C LEU A 106 15.44 -15.02 -8.00
N LYS A 107 16.40 -14.82 -7.08
CA LYS A 107 17.63 -14.07 -7.35
C LYS A 107 17.31 -12.67 -7.92
N GLU A 108 16.22 -12.09 -7.43
CA GLU A 108 15.70 -10.77 -7.78
C GLU A 108 15.36 -10.04 -6.48
N HIS A 109 15.65 -8.74 -6.41
CA HIS A 109 15.34 -7.93 -5.24
C HIS A 109 14.55 -6.68 -5.64
N VAL A 110 13.64 -6.26 -4.75
CA VAL A 110 12.88 -5.02 -4.91
C VAL A 110 13.74 -3.84 -4.45
N LEU A 111 13.74 -2.75 -5.22
CA LEU A 111 14.38 -1.51 -4.81
C LEU A 111 13.59 -0.86 -3.65
N PRO A 112 14.24 -0.01 -2.82
CA PRO A 112 13.57 0.68 -1.72
C PRO A 112 12.33 1.44 -2.20
N LEU A 113 11.23 1.28 -1.46
CA LEU A 113 9.96 1.93 -1.79
C LEU A 113 10.11 3.45 -1.63
N THR A 114 9.97 4.21 -2.72
CA THR A 114 9.95 5.66 -2.63
C THR A 114 8.57 6.14 -2.15
N PRO A 115 8.50 7.15 -1.25
CA PRO A 115 7.23 7.75 -0.87
C PRO A 115 6.61 8.48 -2.06
N HIS A 116 5.31 8.27 -2.31
CA HIS A 116 4.53 8.83 -3.44
C HIS A 116 4.55 10.37 -3.54
N ASN A 117 5.04 11.08 -2.53
CA ASN A 117 5.05 12.54 -2.47
C ASN A 117 6.28 13.14 -3.18
N ALA A 118 7.24 12.32 -3.60
CA ALA A 118 8.34 12.77 -4.40
C ALA A 118 7.86 12.88 -5.85
N ALA A 119 7.56 14.10 -6.30
CA ALA A 119 7.20 14.37 -7.68
C ALA A 119 8.08 13.54 -8.63
N ASP A 120 7.47 12.71 -9.48
CA ASP A 120 8.12 11.75 -10.40
C ASP A 120 9.30 12.36 -11.19
N ARG A 121 9.28 13.68 -11.38
CA ARG A 121 10.34 14.46 -12.04
C ARG A 121 11.65 14.60 -11.24
N ARG A 122 11.67 14.36 -9.93
CA ARG A 122 12.88 14.50 -9.08
C ARG A 122 13.53 13.17 -8.70
N THR A 123 12.80 12.05 -8.72
CA THR A 123 13.33 10.73 -8.30
C THR A 123 13.80 9.86 -9.46
N GLY A 124 13.29 10.07 -10.68
CA GLY A 124 13.63 9.21 -11.82
C GLY A 124 13.06 7.78 -11.71
N ALA A 125 12.10 7.55 -10.80
CA ALA A 125 11.41 6.26 -10.68
C ALA A 125 10.53 6.00 -11.92
N LEU A 126 10.62 4.79 -12.47
CA LEU A 126 9.94 4.43 -13.73
C LEU A 126 8.49 3.99 -13.53
N GLY A 127 8.21 3.45 -12.35
CA GLY A 127 6.91 3.00 -11.89
C GLY A 127 6.91 2.95 -10.38
N ASP A 128 5.88 2.35 -9.80
CA ASP A 128 5.68 2.26 -8.36
C ASP A 128 6.62 1.26 -7.68
N LEU A 129 7.08 0.23 -8.41
CA LEU A 129 8.13 -0.69 -7.98
C LEU A 129 9.11 -0.98 -9.10
N GLN A 130 10.36 -1.24 -8.71
CA GLN A 130 11.44 -1.60 -9.59
C GLN A 130 12.16 -2.82 -9.00
N ILE A 131 12.43 -3.80 -9.85
CA ILE A 131 13.09 -5.06 -9.50
C ILE A 131 14.44 -5.11 -10.23
N CYS A 132 15.47 -5.52 -9.51
CA CYS A 132 16.81 -5.77 -10.03
C CYS A 132 17.20 -7.24 -9.82
N LEU A 133 18.15 -7.74 -10.60
CA LEU A 133 18.76 -9.04 -10.34
C LEU A 133 19.69 -8.93 -9.13
N LEU A 134 19.76 -9.98 -8.32
CA LEU A 134 20.63 -10.02 -7.15
C LEU A 134 22.10 -9.88 -7.59
N GLY A 135 22.79 -8.86 -7.07
CA GLY A 135 24.17 -8.54 -7.45
C GLY A 135 24.31 -7.67 -8.70
N ASP A 136 23.21 -7.22 -9.31
CA ASP A 136 23.18 -6.25 -10.41
C ASP A 136 22.32 -5.05 -10.00
N SER A 137 22.80 -3.83 -10.26
CA SER A 137 22.01 -2.60 -10.04
C SER A 137 21.06 -2.29 -11.20
N ARG A 138 21.09 -3.06 -12.29
CA ARG A 138 20.23 -2.86 -13.46
C ARG A 138 18.79 -3.27 -13.15
N ILE A 139 17.88 -2.33 -13.39
CA ILE A 139 16.45 -2.58 -13.31
C ILE A 139 16.03 -3.49 -14.46
N THR A 140 15.41 -4.62 -14.13
CA THR A 140 14.90 -5.60 -15.11
C THR A 140 13.39 -5.48 -15.26
N THR A 141 12.67 -5.33 -14.16
CA THR A 141 11.20 -5.26 -14.16
C THR A 141 10.72 -3.98 -13.49
N VAL A 142 9.77 -3.30 -14.13
CA VAL A 142 9.06 -2.15 -13.58
C VAL A 142 7.61 -2.54 -13.38
N TYR A 143 7.06 -2.28 -12.20
CA TYR A 143 5.63 -2.39 -11.94
C TYR A 143 4.97 -1.02 -11.83
N GLU A 144 3.77 -0.89 -12.38
CA GLU A 144 2.90 0.26 -12.18
C GLU A 144 1.52 -0.19 -11.67
N MET A 145 1.08 0.39 -10.56
CA MET A 145 -0.18 0.09 -9.91
C MET A 145 -1.29 1.02 -10.41
N LYS A 146 -2.46 0.46 -10.69
CA LYS A 146 -3.67 1.23 -11.02
C LYS A 146 -4.85 0.76 -10.20
N THR A 147 -5.40 1.67 -9.37
CA THR A 147 -6.69 1.50 -8.67
C THR A 147 -7.91 1.74 -9.58
N ARG A 148 -7.69 1.76 -10.89
CA ARG A 148 -8.70 1.92 -11.93
C ARG A 148 -8.36 0.99 -13.09
N ARG A 149 -9.31 0.79 -13.99
CA ARG A 149 -9.09 0.07 -15.25
C ARG A 149 -7.90 0.68 -16.00
N VAL A 150 -7.01 -0.19 -16.44
CA VAL A 150 -5.89 0.17 -17.31
C VAL A 150 -6.45 0.47 -18.71
N THR A 151 -6.00 1.57 -19.29
CA THR A 151 -6.44 2.04 -20.61
C THR A 151 -5.31 1.94 -21.63
N PRO A 152 -5.60 1.98 -22.94
CA PRO A 152 -4.55 2.06 -23.97
C PRO A 152 -3.65 3.29 -23.79
N SER A 153 -4.19 4.39 -23.26
CA SER A 153 -3.41 5.61 -22.97
C SER A 153 -2.38 5.38 -21.86
N ASP A 154 -2.68 4.54 -20.86
CA ASP A 154 -1.70 4.21 -19.82
C ASP A 154 -0.50 3.46 -20.40
N LEU A 155 -0.77 2.54 -21.33
CA LEU A 155 0.26 1.79 -22.05
C LEU A 155 1.14 2.71 -22.91
N GLU A 156 0.54 3.69 -23.59
CA GLU A 156 1.30 4.69 -24.35
C GLU A 156 2.20 5.56 -23.46
N ILE A 157 1.69 5.99 -22.30
CA ILE A 157 2.50 6.76 -21.34
C ILE A 157 3.68 5.90 -20.85
N ALA A 158 3.45 4.63 -20.51
CA ALA A 158 4.52 3.73 -20.12
C ALA A 158 5.53 3.49 -21.26
N LEU A 159 5.07 3.36 -22.50
CA LEU A 159 5.94 3.24 -23.66
C LEU A 159 6.84 4.47 -23.82
N GLN A 160 6.30 5.67 -23.63
CA GLN A 160 7.08 6.92 -23.65
C GLN A 160 8.11 6.97 -22.51
N LYS A 161 7.74 6.57 -21.29
CA LYS A 161 8.68 6.45 -20.16
C LYS A 161 9.84 5.52 -20.51
N VAL A 162 9.54 4.34 -21.04
CA VAL A 162 10.54 3.34 -21.41
C VAL A 162 11.42 3.82 -22.58
N ALA A 163 10.85 4.47 -23.59
CA ALA A 163 11.61 5.01 -24.71
C ALA A 163 12.57 6.14 -24.29
N SER A 164 12.24 6.87 -23.23
CA SER A 164 13.09 7.94 -22.67
C SER A 164 14.23 7.42 -21.79
N LEU A 165 14.31 6.12 -21.53
CA LEU A 165 15.35 5.52 -20.71
C LEU A 165 16.70 5.47 -21.41
N GLY A 166 17.76 5.78 -20.65
CA GLY A 166 19.14 5.53 -21.07
C GLY A 166 19.59 4.07 -20.96
N HIS A 167 18.73 3.17 -20.45
CA HIS A 167 19.02 1.75 -20.29
C HIS A 167 17.79 0.90 -20.64
N ARG A 168 18.01 -0.38 -20.95
CA ARG A 168 16.95 -1.30 -21.33
C ARG A 168 16.46 -2.10 -20.12
N ILE A 169 15.14 -2.08 -19.92
CA ILE A 169 14.42 -2.99 -19.02
C ILE A 169 13.91 -4.20 -19.80
N ASP A 170 13.59 -5.29 -19.09
CA ASP A 170 13.10 -6.53 -19.66
C ASP A 170 11.57 -6.60 -19.63
N LYS A 171 10.95 -6.05 -18.56
CA LYS A 171 9.49 -6.12 -18.32
C LYS A 171 8.92 -4.81 -17.78
N TYR A 172 7.73 -4.44 -18.26
CA TYR A 172 6.89 -3.37 -17.71
C TYR A 172 5.49 -3.92 -17.43
N ILE A 173 5.13 -4.05 -16.17
CA ILE A 173 3.94 -4.78 -15.73
C ILE A 173 2.98 -3.83 -15.02
N PHE A 174 1.75 -3.74 -15.51
CA PHE A 174 0.67 -3.10 -14.79
C PHE A 174 0.02 -4.09 -13.82
N ILE A 175 -0.25 -3.65 -12.60
CA ILE A 175 -1.10 -4.37 -11.65
C ILE A 175 -2.35 -3.54 -11.41
N THR A 176 -3.51 -4.18 -11.46
CA THR A 176 -4.78 -3.54 -11.16
C THR A 176 -5.65 -4.42 -10.27
N THR A 177 -6.60 -3.79 -9.57
CA THR A 177 -7.69 -4.47 -8.84
C THR A 177 -8.99 -4.44 -9.63
N GLU A 178 -8.98 -3.89 -10.85
CA GLU A 178 -10.13 -3.72 -11.72
C GLU A 178 -10.11 -4.69 -12.90
N GLU A 179 -11.25 -4.80 -13.59
CA GLU A 179 -11.39 -5.62 -14.78
C GLU A 179 -10.36 -5.25 -15.88
N ILE A 180 -9.67 -6.27 -16.39
CA ILE A 180 -8.74 -6.16 -17.52
C ILE A 180 -9.50 -6.51 -18.81
N THR A 181 -9.69 -5.53 -19.69
CA THR A 181 -10.43 -5.77 -20.93
C THR A 181 -9.57 -6.48 -21.98
N PRO A 182 -10.16 -7.34 -22.83
CA PRO A 182 -9.41 -8.06 -23.88
C PRO A 182 -8.66 -7.13 -24.83
N GLN A 183 -9.23 -5.97 -25.15
CA GLN A 183 -8.60 -4.98 -26.03
C GLN A 183 -7.28 -4.46 -25.45
N VAL A 184 -7.25 -4.08 -24.18
CA VAL A 184 -6.06 -3.53 -23.54
C VAL A 184 -5.01 -4.63 -23.33
N HIS A 185 -5.44 -5.84 -22.98
CA HIS A 185 -4.56 -7.01 -22.86
C HIS A 185 -3.87 -7.35 -24.21
N GLN A 186 -4.63 -7.42 -25.30
CA GLN A 186 -4.07 -7.63 -26.64
C GLN A 186 -3.12 -6.50 -27.04
N TYR A 187 -3.43 -5.26 -26.63
CA TYR A 187 -2.55 -4.13 -26.91
C TYR A 187 -1.20 -4.27 -26.20
N ALA A 188 -1.19 -4.64 -24.91
CA ALA A 188 0.03 -4.92 -24.17
C ALA A 188 0.90 -6.00 -24.84
N ILE A 189 0.30 -7.11 -25.29
CA ILE A 189 1.01 -8.18 -26.02
C ILE A 189 1.66 -7.63 -27.31
N SER A 190 0.96 -6.78 -28.05
CA SER A 190 1.48 -6.21 -29.30
C SER A 190 2.75 -5.36 -29.10
N LEU A 191 2.93 -4.80 -27.89
CA LEU A 191 4.08 -3.96 -27.58
C LEU A 191 5.39 -4.72 -27.58
N TYR A 192 5.40 -6.03 -27.27
CA TYR A 192 6.64 -6.83 -27.26
C TYR A 192 7.43 -6.72 -28.57
N LYS A 193 6.73 -6.81 -29.72
CA LYS A 193 7.38 -6.65 -31.03
C LYS A 193 7.78 -5.19 -31.29
N ARG A 194 6.96 -4.23 -30.88
CA ARG A 194 7.20 -2.78 -31.09
C ARG A 194 8.40 -2.26 -30.30
N THR A 195 8.63 -2.81 -29.11
CA THR A 195 9.71 -2.41 -28.20
C THR A 195 11.01 -3.18 -28.44
N GLY A 196 11.03 -4.07 -29.45
CA GLY A 196 12.19 -4.92 -29.73
C GLY A 196 12.43 -5.99 -28.64
N GLY A 197 11.40 -6.38 -27.90
CA GLY A 197 11.42 -7.48 -26.94
C GLY A 197 11.26 -7.09 -25.47
N ILE A 198 10.66 -5.93 -25.15
CA ILE A 198 10.27 -5.58 -23.76
C ILE A 198 8.86 -6.12 -23.51
N GLU A 199 8.70 -6.94 -22.47
CA GLU A 199 7.42 -7.55 -22.13
C GLU A 199 6.51 -6.57 -21.41
N PHE A 200 5.38 -6.24 -22.04
CA PHE A 200 4.31 -5.49 -21.41
C PHE A 200 3.20 -6.44 -20.97
N ALA A 201 2.85 -6.42 -19.70
CA ALA A 201 1.80 -7.26 -19.13
C ALA A 201 0.86 -6.45 -18.24
N ILE A 202 -0.37 -6.96 -18.07
CA ILE A 202 -1.36 -6.41 -17.14
C ILE A 202 -1.88 -7.58 -16.32
N LEU A 203 -1.71 -7.53 -15.01
CA LEU A 203 -2.10 -8.58 -14.08
C LEU A 203 -3.10 -8.07 -13.06
N ASP A 204 -4.00 -8.95 -12.63
CA ASP A 204 -4.88 -8.72 -11.50
C ASP A 204 -4.11 -8.97 -10.19
N CYS A 205 -4.19 -8.04 -9.25
CA CYS A 205 -3.45 -8.08 -7.99
C CYS A 205 -3.81 -9.32 -7.16
N ILE A 206 -5.10 -9.69 -7.12
CA ILE A 206 -5.57 -10.82 -6.32
C ILE A 206 -5.12 -12.14 -6.94
N SER A 207 -5.22 -12.27 -8.25
CA SER A 207 -4.77 -13.44 -8.99
C SER A 207 -3.25 -13.61 -8.93
N PHE A 208 -2.50 -12.51 -9.00
CA PHE A 208 -1.05 -12.49 -8.78
C PHE A 208 -0.69 -13.08 -7.41
N ILE A 209 -1.28 -12.55 -6.32
CA ILE A 209 -0.93 -13.03 -4.98
C ILE A 209 -1.43 -14.46 -4.74
N ARG A 210 -2.62 -14.82 -5.24
CA ARG A 210 -3.12 -16.19 -5.17
C ARG A 210 -2.15 -17.17 -5.82
N HIS A 211 -1.68 -16.86 -7.03
CA HIS A 211 -0.71 -17.73 -7.71
C HIS A 211 0.61 -17.82 -6.93
N PHE A 212 1.14 -16.68 -6.46
CA PHE A 212 2.35 -16.65 -5.64
C PHE A 212 2.23 -17.54 -4.39
N LEU A 213 1.14 -17.44 -3.64
CA LEU A 213 0.94 -18.20 -2.40
C LEU A 213 0.76 -19.71 -2.64
N HIS A 214 0.24 -20.11 -3.80
CA HIS A 214 0.17 -21.52 -4.18
C HIS A 214 1.53 -22.07 -4.64
N LEU A 215 2.24 -21.30 -5.46
CA LEU A 215 3.57 -21.66 -5.96
C LEU A 215 4.59 -21.74 -4.81
N PHE A 216 4.63 -20.71 -3.96
CA PHE A 216 5.53 -20.59 -2.81
C PHE A 216 4.80 -20.90 -1.51
N HIS A 217 4.18 -22.07 -1.42
CA HIS A 217 3.35 -22.45 -0.26
C HIS A 217 4.10 -22.40 1.08
N HIS A 218 5.41 -22.65 1.08
CA HIS A 218 6.26 -22.59 2.27
C HIS A 218 6.60 -21.15 2.70
N LEU A 219 6.43 -20.16 1.82
CA LEU A 219 6.70 -18.74 2.09
C LEU A 219 5.45 -17.95 2.50
N ARG A 220 4.27 -18.60 2.62
CA ARG A 220 2.99 -17.92 2.91
C ARG A 220 3.02 -17.06 4.17
N ASN A 221 3.54 -17.62 5.27
CA ASN A 221 3.66 -16.88 6.52
C ASN A 221 4.70 -15.75 6.40
N ASN A 222 5.87 -16.05 5.81
CA ASN A 222 6.90 -15.05 5.58
C ASN A 222 6.39 -13.86 4.74
N PHE A 223 5.61 -14.14 3.69
CA PHE A 223 4.93 -13.11 2.91
C PHE A 223 4.02 -12.25 3.79
N LEU A 224 3.19 -12.87 4.62
CA LEU A 224 2.25 -12.14 5.47
C LEU A 224 2.97 -11.28 6.52
N ASP A 225 4.07 -11.78 7.07
CA ASP A 225 4.94 -11.06 8.01
C ASP A 225 5.63 -9.87 7.36
N ILE A 226 6.21 -10.07 6.18
CA ILE A 226 6.83 -8.99 5.41
C ILE A 226 5.79 -7.95 4.99
N TYR A 227 4.60 -8.37 4.57
CA TYR A 227 3.52 -7.46 4.23
C TYR A 227 3.10 -6.61 5.44
N GLN A 228 2.94 -7.23 6.62
CA GLN A 228 2.67 -6.53 7.86
C GLN A 228 3.77 -5.52 8.20
N GLN A 229 5.03 -5.93 8.11
CA GLN A 229 6.17 -5.07 8.40
C GLN A 229 6.17 -3.84 7.48
N LEU A 230 6.11 -4.07 6.16
CA LEU A 230 6.05 -2.99 5.17
C LEU A 230 4.88 -2.04 5.42
N LEU A 231 3.71 -2.57 5.76
CA LEU A 231 2.52 -1.78 6.07
C LEU A 231 2.71 -0.88 7.30
N LEU A 232 3.32 -1.41 8.37
CA LEU A 232 3.54 -0.67 9.61
C LEU A 232 4.64 0.40 9.46
N GLU A 233 5.66 0.13 8.64
CA GLU A 233 6.77 1.05 8.35
C GLU A 233 6.37 2.24 7.46
N GLU A 234 5.30 2.13 6.66
CA GLU A 234 4.83 3.23 5.81
C GLU A 234 4.37 4.44 6.66
N PRO A 235 4.72 5.67 6.29
CA PRO A 235 4.27 6.86 7.02
C PRO A 235 2.75 7.06 6.87
N GLU A 236 2.13 7.75 7.83
CA GLU A 236 0.68 8.04 7.79
C GLU A 236 0.24 8.80 6.54
N SER A 237 1.14 9.59 5.96
CA SER A 237 0.90 10.30 4.68
C SER A 237 0.70 9.36 3.50
N SER A 238 1.13 8.11 3.60
CA SER A 238 1.07 7.09 2.54
C SER A 238 0.11 5.96 2.87
N VAL A 239 0.08 5.52 4.13
CA VAL A 239 -0.86 4.53 4.66
C VAL A 239 -1.40 5.03 5.98
N ARG A 240 -2.71 5.34 6.01
CA ARG A 240 -3.36 5.86 7.22
C ARG A 240 -3.38 4.83 8.33
N GLN A 241 -3.39 5.31 9.57
CA GLN A 241 -3.38 4.48 10.76
C GLN A 241 -4.57 3.51 10.83
N GLU A 242 -5.77 3.95 10.42
CA GLU A 242 -6.96 3.09 10.40
C GLU A 242 -6.81 1.90 9.45
N LEU A 243 -6.05 2.07 8.36
CA LEU A 243 -5.79 1.02 7.40
C LEU A 243 -4.81 -0.02 7.97
N LYS A 244 -3.80 0.42 8.71
CA LYS A 244 -2.89 -0.45 9.46
C LYS A 244 -3.64 -1.28 10.50
N GLU A 245 -4.50 -0.62 11.29
CA GLU A 245 -5.33 -1.29 12.31
C GLU A 245 -6.31 -2.29 11.67
N ALA A 246 -6.93 -1.93 10.54
CA ALA A 246 -7.82 -2.83 9.81
C ALA A 246 -7.11 -4.13 9.40
N PHE A 247 -5.88 -4.04 8.86
CA PHE A 247 -5.10 -5.23 8.53
C PHE A 247 -4.81 -6.10 9.75
N LEU A 248 -4.33 -5.50 10.85
CA LEU A 248 -3.99 -6.25 12.07
C LEU A 248 -5.22 -6.96 12.65
N ALA A 249 -6.39 -6.31 12.64
CA ALA A 249 -7.65 -6.90 13.06
C ALA A 249 -8.07 -8.06 12.15
N LEU A 250 -7.99 -7.90 10.82
CA LEU A 250 -8.28 -8.96 9.85
C LEU A 250 -7.35 -10.17 10.03
N ARG A 251 -6.06 -9.92 10.26
CA ARG A 251 -5.07 -10.97 10.51
C ARG A 251 -5.35 -11.72 11.80
N LEU A 252 -5.64 -11.00 12.89
CA LEU A 252 -5.96 -11.61 14.18
C LEU A 252 -7.22 -12.47 14.09
N ALA A 253 -8.25 -12.00 13.38
CA ALA A 253 -9.47 -12.76 13.15
C ALA A 253 -9.18 -14.05 12.38
N ALA A 254 -8.40 -13.99 11.30
CA ALA A 254 -8.02 -15.15 10.52
C ALA A 254 -7.24 -16.20 11.34
N VAL A 255 -6.30 -15.74 12.18
CA VAL A 255 -5.53 -16.62 13.07
C VAL A 255 -6.41 -17.26 14.13
N SER A 256 -7.30 -16.49 14.75
CA SER A 256 -8.21 -16.98 15.79
C SER A 256 -9.20 -18.02 15.24
N SER A 257 -9.76 -17.80 14.05
CA SER A 257 -10.65 -18.77 13.41
C SER A 257 -9.95 -20.07 13.01
N ASN A 258 -8.64 -20.02 12.73
CA ASN A 258 -7.85 -21.20 12.36
C ASN A 258 -7.37 -22.00 13.58
N GLY A 259 -7.15 -21.34 14.73
CA GLY A 259 -6.76 -22.00 15.99
C GLY A 259 -7.88 -22.83 16.63
N ILE A 260 -9.15 -22.52 16.38
CA ILE A 260 -10.30 -23.24 16.94
C ILE A 260 -10.49 -24.62 16.28
N GLY A 261 -9.94 -24.86 15.08
CA GLY A 261 -10.10 -26.13 14.36
C GLY A 261 -9.01 -27.19 14.62
N GLY A 262 -7.99 -26.89 15.42
CA GLY A 262 -6.83 -27.76 15.62
C GLY A 262 -6.89 -28.68 16.85
N ASP A 263 -7.86 -28.50 17.74
CA ASP A 263 -7.88 -29.13 19.08
C ASP A 263 -8.93 -30.25 19.25
N GLU A 264 -9.65 -30.64 18.18
CA GLU A 264 -10.65 -31.73 18.21
C GLU A 264 -10.12 -33.05 17.60
N GLY A 265 -8.88 -33.43 17.92
CA GLY A 265 -8.29 -34.65 17.37
C GLY A 265 -7.23 -35.29 18.26
N ASN A 266 -7.63 -35.79 19.43
CA ASN A 266 -6.88 -36.81 20.17
C ASN A 266 -7.83 -37.85 20.77
#